data_AF-A0A4V1L3I8-F1
#
_entry.id   AF-A0A4V1L3I8-F1
#
_cell.length_a   1.000
_cell.length_b   1.000
_cell.length_c   1.000
_cell.angle_alpha   90.00
_cell.angle_beta   90.00
_cell.angle_gamma   90.00
#
_symmetry.space_group_name_H-M   'P 1'
#
loop_
_entity.id
_entity.type
_entity.pdbx_description
1 polymer ?
#
loop_
_entity_poly.entity_id
_entity_poly.type
_entity_poly.pdbx_seq_one_letter_code
_entity_poly.pdbx_strand_id
1 'polypeptide(L)'
;MLRLPDVIISSLADLVLGLPTLAAHRTRSQTHLVQYEMLVAHPDEEVRRLLAALECDPAAFTSADMKQADYLRSSSFGDRKILERTTIDQGSVEAWRSQLSVEEMQTVTNLVGADLFLELGYGEELLHARKAGVMDMGEEVTELYRRIFRTWWGFRTTKRGALSSPSHVEEPVHTAWNVSDNRDAAIEMLRGEVARLEQILNIS
;
A
#
# COMPACT_ATOMS: atom_id res chain seq x y z
N MET A 1 2.47 -13.02 23.46
CA MET A 1 2.22 -12.00 22.42
C MET A 1 3.32 -12.12 21.37
N LEU A 2 3.00 -12.67 20.20
CA LEU A 2 3.96 -12.80 19.09
C LEU A 2 4.05 -11.45 18.38
N ARG A 3 5.22 -10.79 18.46
CA ARG A 3 5.44 -9.49 17.80
C ARG A 3 5.54 -9.67 16.29
N LEU A 4 4.70 -8.95 15.55
CA LEU A 4 4.89 -8.79 14.11
C LEU A 4 6.23 -8.07 13.83
N PRO A 5 7.08 -8.57 12.92
CA PRO A 5 8.32 -7.93 12.52
C PRO A 5 8.11 -6.51 11.98
N ASP A 6 9.08 -5.64 12.21
CA ASP A 6 8.99 -4.21 11.89
C ASP A 6 8.78 -3.92 10.39
N VAL A 7 9.35 -4.77 9.52
CA VAL A 7 9.19 -4.69 8.06
C VAL A 7 7.74 -4.95 7.65
N ILE A 8 7.10 -5.90 8.33
CA ILE A 8 5.76 -6.38 8.07
C ILE A 8 4.70 -5.37 8.53
N ILE A 9 4.89 -4.81 9.73
CA ILE A 9 4.01 -3.75 10.23
C ILE A 9 4.10 -2.52 9.32
N SER A 10 5.28 -2.22 8.78
CA SER A 10 5.48 -1.10 7.85
C SER A 10 4.81 -1.33 6.51
N SER A 11 4.88 -2.55 5.94
CA SER A 11 4.28 -2.85 4.64
C SER A 11 2.75 -2.83 4.63
N LEU A 12 2.12 -3.06 5.79
CA LEU A 12 0.66 -3.05 5.93
C LEU A 12 0.09 -1.71 6.41
N ALA A 13 0.96 -0.77 6.82
CA ALA A 13 0.53 0.54 7.30
C ALA A 13 -0.23 1.32 6.24
N ASP A 14 0.19 1.23 4.98
CA ASP A 14 -0.49 1.91 3.87
C ASP A 14 -1.91 1.37 3.68
N LEU A 15 -2.14 0.06 3.86
CA LEU A 15 -3.46 -0.54 3.73
C LEU A 15 -4.41 -0.13 4.88
N VAL A 16 -3.91 -0.14 6.11
CA VAL A 16 -4.75 0.06 7.32
C VAL A 16 -4.88 1.54 7.72
N LEU A 17 -3.86 2.35 7.46
CA LEU A 17 -3.82 3.76 7.83
C LEU A 17 -3.90 4.67 6.61
N GLY A 18 -3.16 4.33 5.55
CA GLY A 18 -3.07 5.14 4.34
C GLY A 18 -4.36 5.18 3.53
N LEU A 19 -4.90 4.02 3.16
CA LEU A 19 -6.11 3.93 2.32
C LEU A 19 -7.35 4.62 2.93
N PRO A 20 -7.69 4.42 4.22
CA PRO A 20 -8.80 5.16 4.82
C PRO A 20 -8.56 6.67 4.83
N THR A 21 -7.31 7.10 5.04
CA THR A 21 -6.94 8.51 4.99
C THR A 21 -7.13 9.07 3.59
N LEU A 22 -6.66 8.37 2.56
CA LEU A 22 -6.86 8.75 1.15
C LEU A 22 -8.35 8.84 0.80
N ALA A 23 -9.16 7.87 1.21
CA ALA A 23 -10.60 7.90 1.02
C ALA A 23 -11.24 9.13 1.67
N ALA A 24 -10.84 9.48 2.90
CA ALA A 24 -11.33 10.68 3.58
C ALA A 24 -10.88 11.99 2.92
N HIS A 25 -9.74 12.01 2.22
CA HIS A 25 -9.25 13.19 1.51
C HIS A 25 -9.93 13.43 0.17
N ARG A 26 -10.38 12.37 -0.52
CA ARG A 26 -10.92 12.47 -1.89
C ARG A 26 -12.14 13.40 -2.02
N THR A 27 -12.90 13.60 -0.94
CA THR A 27 -14.12 14.41 -0.92
C THR A 27 -13.85 15.90 -0.69
N ARG A 28 -12.59 16.30 -0.47
CA ARG A 28 -12.22 17.69 -0.19
C ARG A 28 -12.13 18.50 -1.48
N SER A 29 -12.53 19.77 -1.41
CA SER A 29 -12.60 20.68 -2.55
C SER A 29 -11.25 20.99 -3.20
N GLN A 30 -10.15 20.86 -2.46
CA GLN A 30 -8.77 21.11 -2.92
C GLN A 30 -7.98 19.80 -3.06
N THR A 31 -8.63 18.73 -3.50
CA THR A 31 -7.99 17.44 -3.73
C THR A 31 -8.24 16.99 -5.16
N HIS A 32 -7.15 16.65 -5.85
CA HIS A 32 -7.21 16.05 -7.18
C HIS A 32 -6.89 14.57 -7.08
N LEU A 33 -7.81 13.73 -7.51
CA LEU A 33 -7.62 12.28 -7.53
C LEU A 33 -6.87 11.87 -8.79
N VAL A 34 -5.77 11.14 -8.60
CA VAL A 34 -5.04 10.49 -9.70
C VAL A 34 -5.04 9.00 -9.43
N GLN A 35 -5.53 8.22 -10.40
CA GLN A 35 -5.49 6.76 -10.36
C GLN A 35 -4.23 6.28 -11.05
N TYR A 36 -3.48 5.40 -10.40
CA TYR A 36 -2.22 4.89 -10.94
C TYR A 36 -2.46 4.14 -12.26
N GLU A 37 -3.54 3.38 -12.32
CA GLU A 37 -3.97 2.58 -13.46
C GLU A 37 -4.22 3.47 -14.67
N MET A 38 -4.91 4.60 -14.47
CA MET A 38 -5.15 5.56 -15.54
C MET A 38 -3.87 6.31 -15.93
N LEU A 39 -3.01 6.65 -14.96
CA LEU A 39 -1.73 7.32 -15.22
C LEU A 39 -0.80 6.45 -16.07
N VAL A 40 -0.86 5.13 -15.87
CA VAL A 40 -0.08 4.14 -16.59
C VAL A 40 -0.70 3.81 -17.96
N ALA A 41 -2.04 3.80 -18.07
CA ALA A 41 -2.74 3.54 -19.31
C ALA A 41 -2.75 4.75 -20.27
N HIS A 42 -2.96 5.95 -19.73
CA HIS A 42 -3.18 7.20 -20.47
C HIS A 42 -2.36 8.36 -19.87
N PRO A 43 -1.01 8.24 -19.83
CA PRO A 43 -0.14 9.18 -19.11
C PRO A 43 -0.33 10.64 -19.56
N ASP A 44 -0.38 10.91 -20.86
CA ASP A 44 -0.51 12.28 -21.35
C ASP A 44 -1.86 12.90 -21.00
N GLU A 45 -2.93 12.09 -20.96
CA GLU A 45 -4.28 12.56 -20.61
C GLU A 45 -4.40 12.87 -19.12
N GLU A 46 -3.86 11.99 -18.27
CA GLU A 46 -3.81 12.20 -16.81
C GLU A 46 -2.93 13.38 -16.43
N VAL A 47 -1.75 13.52 -17.03
CA VAL A 47 -0.88 14.68 -16.78
C VAL A 47 -1.55 15.98 -17.21
N ARG A 48 -2.20 16.03 -18.37
CA ARG A 48 -2.96 17.22 -18.79
C ARG A 48 -4.10 17.56 -17.82
N ARG A 49 -4.82 16.55 -17.32
CA ARG A 49 -5.89 16.75 -16.33
C ARG A 49 -5.32 17.28 -15.01
N LEU A 50 -4.22 16.73 -14.53
CA LEU A 50 -3.54 17.18 -13.33
C LEU A 50 -3.07 18.63 -13.46
N LEU A 51 -2.44 18.99 -14.59
CA LEU A 51 -1.99 20.36 -14.83
C LEU A 51 -3.16 21.34 -14.84
N ALA A 52 -4.27 21.00 -15.50
CA ALA A 52 -5.47 21.81 -15.50
C ALA A 52 -6.04 22.00 -14.07
N ALA A 53 -6.03 20.95 -13.25
CA ALA A 53 -6.47 21.02 -11.85
C ALA A 53 -5.55 21.85 -10.96
N LEU A 54 -4.26 21.94 -11.31
CA LEU A 54 -3.27 22.81 -10.67
C LEU A 54 -3.25 24.22 -11.27
N GLU A 55 -4.22 24.58 -12.12
CA GLU A 55 -4.29 25.88 -12.82
C GLU A 55 -3.04 26.20 -13.64
N CYS A 56 -2.32 25.17 -14.09
CA CYS A 56 -1.15 25.28 -14.96
C CYS A 56 -1.57 25.12 -16.42
N ASP A 57 -0.89 25.82 -17.33
CA ASP A 57 -1.14 25.70 -18.78
C ASP A 57 -0.71 24.30 -19.27
N PRO A 58 -1.65 23.44 -19.74
CA PRO A 58 -1.32 22.11 -20.25
C PRO A 58 -0.51 22.18 -21.56
N ALA A 59 -0.59 23.28 -22.31
CA ALA A 59 0.15 23.47 -23.56
C ALA A 59 1.63 23.81 -23.33
N ALA A 60 2.00 24.26 -22.12
CA ALA A 60 3.39 24.46 -21.75
C ALA A 60 4.16 23.14 -21.58
N PHE A 61 3.44 22.03 -21.33
CA PHE A 61 3.99 20.68 -21.31
C PHE A 61 3.84 20.04 -22.70
N THR A 62 4.71 20.40 -23.63
CA THR A 62 5.04 19.47 -24.71
C THR A 62 5.71 18.26 -24.07
N SER A 63 5.41 17.04 -24.52
CA SER A 63 6.09 15.76 -24.20
C SER A 63 7.60 15.86 -24.45
N ALA A 64 8.28 16.68 -23.65
CA ALA A 64 9.69 16.97 -23.73
C ALA A 64 10.38 15.81 -23.04
N ASP A 65 10.75 14.83 -23.87
CA ASP A 65 11.80 13.85 -23.69
C ASP A 65 11.96 13.28 -22.25
N MET A 66 11.70 11.97 -22.12
CA MET A 66 12.18 11.09 -21.04
C MET A 66 13.69 11.20 -20.70
N LYS A 67 14.44 12.11 -21.35
CA LYS A 67 15.83 12.47 -21.07
C LYS A 67 16.03 13.18 -19.74
N GLN A 68 14.98 13.59 -19.03
CA GLN A 68 15.10 14.35 -17.79
C GLN A 68 15.11 13.49 -16.51
N ALA A 69 15.38 12.19 -16.57
CA ALA A 69 15.59 11.36 -15.36
C ALA A 69 17.07 11.28 -14.91
N ASP A 70 18.01 11.88 -15.66
CA ASP A 70 19.44 11.80 -15.33
C ASP A 70 19.77 12.39 -13.94
N TYR A 71 18.99 13.38 -13.46
CA TYR A 71 19.14 13.91 -12.11
C TYR A 71 18.79 12.90 -11.00
N LEU A 72 17.97 11.89 -11.31
CA LEU A 72 17.62 10.82 -10.37
C LEU A 72 18.79 9.85 -10.17
N ARG A 73 19.76 9.79 -11.09
CA ARG A 73 20.97 8.93 -10.92
C ARG A 73 21.87 9.38 -9.78
N SER A 74 21.89 10.68 -9.48
CA SER A 74 22.66 11.26 -8.37
C SER A 74 21.84 11.43 -7.09
N SER A 75 20.53 11.18 -7.14
CA SER A 75 19.64 11.24 -5.97
C SER A 75 19.82 10.01 -5.08
N SER A 76 19.95 10.22 -3.77
CA SER A 76 19.82 9.15 -2.77
C SER A 76 18.35 8.82 -2.43
N PHE A 77 17.41 9.55 -3.04
CA PHE A 77 15.99 9.48 -2.77
C PHE A 77 15.22 8.90 -3.96
N GLY A 78 14.40 7.88 -3.71
CA GLY A 78 13.57 7.18 -4.70
C GLY A 78 14.06 5.77 -5.04
N ASP A 79 13.19 4.98 -5.69
CA ASP A 79 13.56 3.65 -6.20
C ASP A 79 14.36 3.79 -7.50
N ARG A 80 15.60 3.30 -7.49
CA ARG A 80 16.50 3.34 -8.66
C ARG A 80 15.99 2.49 -9.83
N LYS A 81 15.02 1.58 -9.62
CA LYS A 81 14.36 0.82 -10.68
C LYS A 81 13.66 1.71 -11.71
N ILE A 82 13.31 2.96 -11.36
CA ILE A 82 12.77 3.93 -12.33
C ILE A 82 13.78 4.28 -13.44
N LEU A 83 15.08 4.13 -13.18
CA LEU A 83 16.15 4.38 -14.13
C LEU A 83 16.44 3.17 -15.02
N GLU A 84 15.98 1.98 -14.62
CA GLU A 84 16.21 0.72 -15.34
C GLU A 84 15.16 0.51 -16.44
N ARG A 85 14.03 1.22 -16.39
CA ARG A 85 12.90 1.06 -17.31
C ARG A 85 12.74 2.31 -18.17
N THR A 86 12.90 2.14 -19.48
CA THR A 86 12.74 3.19 -20.50
C THR A 86 11.32 3.31 -21.02
N THR A 87 10.36 2.56 -20.46
CA THR A 87 8.95 2.60 -20.84
C THR A 87 8.07 2.49 -19.59
N ILE A 88 6.86 3.05 -19.68
CA ILE A 88 5.83 2.92 -18.64
C ILE A 88 5.39 1.44 -18.59
N ASP A 89 5.63 0.78 -17.46
CA ASP A 89 5.29 -0.64 -17.28
C ASP A 89 3.84 -0.81 -16.83
N GLN A 90 2.97 -1.24 -17.74
CA GLN A 90 1.58 -1.58 -17.43
C GLN A 90 1.44 -2.91 -16.68
N GLY A 91 2.47 -3.77 -16.69
CA GLY A 91 2.42 -5.11 -16.10
C GLY A 91 2.29 -5.11 -14.58
N SER A 92 2.64 -4.00 -13.92
CA SER A 92 2.55 -3.86 -12.46
C SER A 92 1.11 -3.69 -11.95
N VAL A 93 0.18 -3.22 -12.79
CA VAL A 93 -1.23 -2.98 -12.39
C VAL A 93 -1.94 -4.28 -12.05
N GLU A 94 -1.72 -5.33 -12.85
CA GLU A 94 -2.42 -6.61 -12.71
C GLU A 94 -1.59 -7.69 -12.01
N ALA A 95 -0.37 -7.33 -11.58
CA ALA A 95 0.57 -8.26 -10.97
C ALA A 95 0.02 -8.95 -9.71
N TRP A 96 -0.84 -8.26 -8.95
CA TRP A 96 -1.46 -8.81 -7.75
C TRP A 96 -2.29 -10.07 -8.02
N ARG A 97 -2.90 -10.21 -9.21
CA ARG A 97 -3.75 -11.36 -9.55
C ARG A 97 -2.99 -12.68 -9.59
N SER A 98 -1.72 -12.65 -9.99
CA SER A 98 -0.87 -13.84 -10.08
C SER A 98 0.08 -13.98 -8.89
N GLN A 99 0.35 -12.88 -8.18
CA GLN A 99 1.29 -12.86 -7.06
C GLN A 99 0.64 -13.11 -5.70
N LEU A 100 -0.67 -12.89 -5.55
CA LEU A 100 -1.35 -13.12 -4.28
C LEU A 100 -2.04 -14.49 -4.30
N SER A 101 -1.87 -15.25 -3.23
CA SER A 101 -2.72 -16.40 -2.95
C SER A 101 -4.12 -15.96 -2.54
N VAL A 102 -5.09 -16.88 -2.57
CA VAL A 102 -6.47 -16.58 -2.13
C VAL A 102 -6.50 -16.17 -0.65
N GLU A 103 -5.66 -16.80 0.18
CA GLU A 103 -5.52 -16.48 1.60
C GLU A 103 -4.92 -15.08 1.83
N GLU A 104 -3.98 -14.68 0.98
CA GLU A 104 -3.40 -13.33 1.03
C GLU A 104 -4.45 -12.29 0.62
N MET A 105 -5.18 -12.54 -0.46
CA MET A 105 -6.29 -11.68 -0.89
C MET A 105 -7.37 -11.59 0.19
N GLN A 106 -7.67 -12.69 0.89
CA GLN A 106 -8.60 -12.70 2.02
C GLN A 106 -8.10 -11.82 3.17
N THR A 107 -6.81 -11.88 3.49
CA THR A 107 -6.23 -11.08 4.57
C THR A 107 -6.24 -9.60 4.25
N VAL A 108 -5.87 -9.23 3.01
CA VAL A 108 -5.98 -7.85 2.52
C VAL A 108 -7.43 -7.38 2.57
N THR A 109 -8.38 -8.21 2.13
CA THR A 109 -9.82 -7.90 2.17
C THR A 109 -10.32 -7.71 3.59
N ASN A 110 -9.90 -8.55 4.53
CA ASN A 110 -10.24 -8.39 5.94
C ASN A 110 -9.64 -7.09 6.51
N LEU A 111 -8.39 -6.74 6.18
CA LEU A 111 -7.75 -5.50 6.68
C LEU A 111 -8.39 -4.22 6.11
N VAL A 112 -8.66 -4.20 4.81
CA VAL A 112 -9.15 -3.02 4.08
C VAL A 112 -10.66 -2.89 4.19
N GLY A 113 -11.41 -3.99 4.13
CA GLY A 113 -12.87 -4.01 4.08
C GLY A 113 -13.42 -3.73 2.68
N ALA A 114 -14.53 -4.41 2.35
CA ALA A 114 -15.16 -4.31 1.03
C ALA A 114 -15.65 -2.89 0.70
N ASP A 115 -16.21 -2.18 1.68
CA ASP A 115 -16.73 -0.83 1.48
C ASP A 115 -15.64 0.15 1.06
N LEU A 116 -14.44 0.04 1.64
CA LEU A 116 -13.32 0.90 1.29
C LEU A 116 -12.78 0.59 -0.11
N PHE A 117 -12.76 -0.68 -0.52
CA PHE A 117 -12.44 -1.05 -1.92
C PHE A 117 -13.42 -0.40 -2.89
N LEU A 118 -14.73 -0.50 -2.63
CA LEU A 118 -15.76 0.12 -3.46
C LEU A 118 -15.63 1.64 -3.46
N GLU A 119 -15.36 2.25 -2.31
CA GLU A 119 -15.20 3.69 -2.16
C GLU A 119 -14.03 4.25 -2.99
N LEU A 120 -12.94 3.50 -3.05
CA LEU A 120 -11.74 3.85 -3.80
C LEU A 120 -11.84 3.50 -5.30
N GLY A 121 -12.92 2.86 -5.73
CA GLY A 121 -13.17 2.50 -7.13
C GLY A 121 -12.66 1.13 -7.54
N TYR A 122 -12.20 0.31 -6.59
CA TYR A 122 -11.62 -1.02 -6.81
C TYR A 122 -12.67 -2.16 -6.77
N GLY A 123 -13.85 -1.91 -7.32
CA GLY A 123 -14.97 -2.86 -7.28
C GLY A 123 -14.75 -4.10 -8.15
N GLU A 124 -14.08 -3.95 -9.29
CA GLU A 124 -13.78 -5.06 -10.20
C GLU A 124 -12.70 -5.99 -9.61
N GLU A 125 -11.70 -5.42 -8.93
CA GLU A 125 -10.65 -6.16 -8.22
C GLU A 125 -11.27 -6.97 -7.07
N LEU A 126 -12.19 -6.36 -6.31
CA LEU A 126 -12.93 -7.06 -5.26
C LEU A 126 -13.80 -8.18 -5.83
N LEU A 127 -14.46 -7.96 -6.98
CA LEU A 127 -15.22 -9.00 -7.67
C LEU A 127 -14.32 -10.14 -8.14
N HIS A 128 -13.12 -9.83 -8.64
CA HIS A 128 -12.14 -10.83 -9.05
C HIS A 128 -11.67 -11.68 -7.86
N ALA A 129 -11.32 -11.04 -6.74
CA ALA A 129 -10.97 -11.74 -5.51
C ALA A 129 -12.11 -12.66 -5.02
N ARG A 130 -13.36 -12.20 -5.10
CA ARG A 130 -14.55 -13.01 -4.75
C ARG A 130 -14.69 -14.25 -5.66
N LYS A 131 -14.46 -14.11 -6.96
CA LYS A 131 -14.44 -15.25 -7.90
C LYS A 131 -13.32 -16.25 -7.61
N ALA A 132 -12.20 -15.78 -7.04
CA ALA A 132 -11.09 -16.63 -6.61
C ALA A 132 -11.35 -17.33 -5.26
N GLY A 133 -12.44 -16.98 -4.55
CA GLY A 133 -12.84 -17.61 -3.29
C GLY A 133 -12.75 -16.72 -2.05
N VAL A 134 -12.39 -15.44 -2.20
CA VAL A 134 -12.38 -14.48 -1.09
C VAL A 134 -13.81 -14.16 -0.67
N MET A 135 -14.07 -14.24 0.63
CA MET A 135 -15.36 -13.89 1.21
C MET A 135 -15.31 -12.53 1.89
N ASP A 136 -16.42 -11.80 1.81
CA ASP A 136 -16.62 -10.61 2.62
C ASP A 136 -17.05 -11.05 4.02
N MET A 137 -16.17 -10.85 5.00
CA MET A 137 -16.39 -11.24 6.39
C MET A 137 -17.14 -10.16 7.20
N GLY A 138 -17.49 -9.03 6.57
CA GLY A 138 -18.22 -7.93 7.19
C GLY A 138 -17.34 -6.95 7.98
N GLU A 139 -17.94 -5.82 8.32
CA GLU A 139 -17.28 -4.68 8.96
C GLU A 139 -16.67 -5.01 10.32
N GLU A 140 -17.33 -5.87 11.11
CA GLU A 140 -16.86 -6.25 12.45
C GLU A 140 -15.49 -6.94 12.42
N VAL A 141 -15.31 -7.87 11.48
CA VAL A 141 -14.03 -8.56 11.26
C VAL A 141 -12.99 -7.56 10.77
N THR A 142 -13.36 -6.66 9.86
CA THR A 142 -12.43 -5.62 9.39
C THR A 142 -11.94 -4.73 10.52
N GLU A 143 -12.83 -4.25 11.40
CA GLU A 143 -12.42 -3.38 12.50
C GLU A 143 -11.62 -4.14 13.56
N LEU A 144 -11.88 -5.44 13.76
CA LEU A 144 -11.03 -6.29 14.60
C LEU A 144 -9.59 -6.35 14.06
N TYR A 145 -9.41 -6.66 12.78
CA TYR A 145 -8.09 -6.69 12.12
C TYR A 145 -7.38 -5.34 12.22
N ARG A 146 -8.09 -4.23 11.95
CA ARG A 146 -7.53 -2.87 12.04
C ARG A 146 -7.15 -2.51 13.48
N ARG A 147 -7.96 -2.88 14.48
CA ARG A 147 -7.66 -2.64 15.91
C ARG A 147 -6.41 -3.39 16.34
N ILE A 148 -6.28 -4.65 15.94
CA ILE A 148 -5.07 -5.45 16.19
C ILE A 148 -3.87 -4.73 15.59
N PHE A 149 -3.92 -4.38 14.31
CA PHE A 149 -2.84 -3.66 13.63
C PHE A 149 -2.47 -2.35 14.36
N ARG A 150 -3.44 -1.49 14.66
CA ARG A 150 -3.20 -0.20 15.35
C ARG A 150 -2.56 -0.39 16.72
N THR A 151 -2.94 -1.43 17.44
CA THR A 151 -2.34 -1.78 18.75
C THR A 151 -0.85 -2.09 18.59
N TRP A 152 -0.49 -2.93 17.62
CA TRP A 152 0.92 -3.24 17.30
C TRP A 152 1.69 -2.01 16.82
N TRP A 153 1.08 -1.20 15.95
CA TRP A 153 1.66 0.05 15.45
C TRP A 153 1.97 1.04 16.59
N GLY A 154 1.09 1.15 17.58
CA GLY A 154 1.28 1.97 18.79
C GLY A 154 2.47 1.52 19.63
N PHE A 155 2.67 0.22 19.80
CA PHE A 155 3.83 -0.31 20.53
C PHE A 155 5.16 -0.02 19.83
N ARG A 156 5.17 0.10 18.50
CA ARG A 156 6.36 0.46 17.72
C ARG A 156 6.73 1.94 17.92
N THR A 157 5.77 2.84 17.80
CA THR A 157 5.99 4.29 17.88
C THR A 157 6.44 4.75 19.26
N THR A 158 5.86 4.17 20.33
CA THR A 158 6.26 4.42 21.73
C THR A 158 7.69 4.00 22.04
N LYS A 159 8.18 2.88 21.46
CA LYS A 159 9.56 2.42 21.65
C LYS A 159 10.59 3.32 20.93
N ARG A 160 10.25 3.88 19.77
CA ARG A 160 11.12 4.80 19.03
C ARG A 160 11.27 6.15 19.75
N GLY A 161 10.24 6.62 20.45
CA GLY A 161 10.30 7.82 21.29
C GLY A 161 11.11 7.67 22.58
N ALA A 162 11.26 6.44 23.10
CA ALA A 162 12.01 6.17 24.34
C ALA A 162 13.52 5.93 24.13
N LEU A 163 13.98 5.80 22.88
CA LEU A 163 15.37 5.47 22.52
C LEU A 163 16.11 6.60 21.80
N SER A 164 15.57 7.81 21.75
CA SER A 164 16.28 8.99 21.22
C SER A 164 17.30 9.54 22.23
N SER A 165 18.40 8.80 22.41
CA SER A 165 19.72 9.35 22.76
C SER A 165 20.65 9.13 21.57
N PRO A 166 21.41 10.15 21.11
CA PRO A 166 22.18 10.04 19.89
C PRO A 166 23.53 9.39 20.18
N SER A 167 23.81 8.25 19.56
CA SER A 167 25.18 7.80 19.35
C SER A 167 25.33 7.12 18.00
N HIS A 168 26.31 7.66 17.27
CA HIS A 168 26.74 7.43 15.89
C HIS A 168 26.87 5.97 15.41
N VAL A 169 26.54 5.84 14.11
CA VAL A 169 27.25 5.12 13.03
C VAL A 169 27.45 3.62 13.21
N GLU A 170 26.59 2.86 12.56
CA GLU A 170 26.98 1.66 11.80
C GLU A 170 26.16 1.62 10.48
N GLU A 171 26.86 1.46 9.36
CA GLU A 171 26.29 1.30 8.02
C GLU A 171 25.47 0.00 7.92
N PRO A 172 24.28 0.01 7.27
CA PRO A 172 23.63 -1.24 6.91
C PRO A 172 24.10 -1.68 5.52
N VAL A 173 24.84 -2.78 5.51
CA VAL A 173 25.13 -3.62 4.34
C VAL A 173 23.80 -3.95 3.64
N HIS A 174 23.68 -3.49 2.39
CA HIS A 174 22.58 -3.83 1.50
C HIS A 174 22.56 -5.33 1.22
N THR A 175 21.77 -6.07 1.99
CA THR A 175 21.21 -7.33 1.53
C THR A 175 19.92 -6.99 0.77
N ALA A 176 19.76 -7.55 -0.42
CA ALA A 176 18.48 -7.55 -1.12
C ALA A 176 17.54 -8.48 -0.34
N TRP A 177 16.70 -7.91 0.53
CA TRP A 177 15.73 -8.67 1.31
C TRP A 177 14.55 -9.05 0.41
N ASN A 178 14.27 -10.34 0.27
CA ASN A 178 13.13 -10.87 -0.49
C ASN A 178 11.82 -10.35 0.10
N VAL A 179 11.17 -9.44 -0.62
CA VAL A 179 9.90 -8.81 -0.24
C VAL A 179 8.76 -9.84 -0.15
N SER A 180 8.83 -10.91 -0.96
CA SER A 180 7.82 -11.99 -0.98
C SER A 180 7.82 -12.80 0.32
N ASP A 181 8.99 -13.30 0.75
CA ASP A 181 9.10 -14.13 1.96
C ASP A 181 8.66 -13.39 3.22
N ASN A 182 8.85 -12.06 3.25
CA ASN A 182 8.39 -11.21 4.35
C ASN A 182 6.87 -10.98 4.33
N ARG A 183 6.25 -10.96 3.14
CA ARG A 183 4.80 -10.75 2.98
C ARG A 183 4.02 -11.97 3.43
N ASP A 184 4.41 -13.17 3.00
CA ASP A 184 3.71 -14.41 3.36
C ASP A 184 3.78 -14.65 4.88
N ALA A 185 4.96 -14.41 5.48
CA ALA A 185 5.14 -14.50 6.93
C ALA A 185 4.26 -13.49 7.69
N ALA A 186 4.08 -12.27 7.17
CA ALA A 186 3.21 -11.26 7.75
C ALA A 186 1.77 -11.72 7.87
N ILE A 187 1.28 -12.27 6.77
CA ILE A 187 -0.09 -12.69 6.60
C ILE A 187 -0.37 -13.86 7.54
N GLU A 188 0.52 -14.85 7.59
CA GLU A 188 0.37 -15.99 8.49
C GLU A 188 0.44 -15.59 9.97
N MET A 189 1.28 -14.63 10.36
CA MET A 189 1.28 -14.12 11.74
C MET A 189 0.00 -13.35 12.09
N LEU A 190 -0.51 -12.52 11.18
CA LEU A 190 -1.78 -11.81 11.40
C LEU A 190 -2.93 -12.80 11.54
N ARG A 191 -2.99 -13.83 10.68
CA ARG A 191 -3.98 -14.91 10.78
C ARG A 191 -3.86 -15.66 12.10
N GLY A 192 -2.65 -16.02 12.51
CA GLY A 192 -2.41 -16.70 13.78
C GLY A 192 -2.78 -15.87 15.02
N GLU A 193 -2.66 -14.54 14.95
CA GLU A 193 -3.11 -13.64 16.02
C GLU A 193 -4.63 -13.48 16.03
N VAL A 194 -5.25 -13.34 14.85
CA VAL A 194 -6.70 -13.24 14.70
C VAL A 194 -7.37 -14.50 15.20
N ALA A 195 -6.93 -15.68 14.77
CA ALA A 195 -7.48 -16.96 15.23
C ALA A 195 -7.38 -17.11 16.77
N ARG A 196 -6.28 -16.63 17.36
CA ARG A 196 -6.13 -16.62 18.82
C ARG A 196 -7.11 -15.65 19.48
N LEU A 197 -7.34 -14.48 18.90
CA LEU A 197 -8.23 -13.47 19.44
C LEU A 197 -9.70 -13.83 19.27
N GLU A 198 -10.09 -14.45 18.15
CA GLU A 198 -11.41 -15.06 17.96
C GLU A 198 -11.69 -16.10 19.04
N GLN A 199 -10.69 -16.95 19.35
CA GLN A 199 -10.79 -17.95 20.41
C GLN A 199 -10.87 -17.34 21.82
N ILE A 200 -10.22 -16.20 22.06
CA ILE A 200 -10.31 -15.46 23.34
C ILE A 200 -11.64 -14.71 23.48
N LEU A 201 -12.15 -14.17 22.37
CA LEU A 201 -13.38 -13.37 22.35
C LEU A 201 -14.64 -14.22 22.18
N ASN A 202 -14.50 -15.54 22.00
CA ASN A 202 -15.59 -16.51 21.84
C ASN A 202 -16.54 -16.13 20.69
N ILE A 203 -15.99 -15.53 19.64
CA ILE A 203 -16.70 -15.24 18.39
C ILE A 203 -16.50 -16.49 17.51
N SER A 204 -17.55 -17.30 17.39
CA SER A 204 -17.64 -18.47 16.49
C SER A 204 -18.79 -18.26 15.53
#